data_AF-A0A0X3Q2C9-F1
#
_entry.id   AF-A0A0X3Q2C9-F1
#
_cell.length_a   1.000
_cell.length_b   1.000
_cell.length_c   1.000
_cell.angle_alpha   90.00
_cell.angle_beta   90.00
_cell.angle_gamma   90.00
#
_symmetry.space_group_name_H-M   'P 1'
#
loop_
_entity.id
_entity.type
_entity.pdbx_description
1 polymer ?
#
loop_
_entity_poly.entity_id
_entity_poly.type
_entity_poly.pdbx_seq_one_letter_code
_entity_poly.pdbx_strand_id
1 'polypeptide(L)'
;MGIGIAHRPESTIRHLVMRPKAPLPRGESTNVIYRVQCNSCAVNYIGETGKRLQTRVGEHMRAVRRMDPLSLVADHCADSGHTFAFQNAEILGRGSDRVARETIEAWHTGTTSINRCVTLPTAYQALRTQLNDRKSQREHGPNVHPNIGESKADTYNTTQTRRRNSYRLG
;
A
#
# COMPACT_ATOMS: atom_id res chain seq x y z
N MET A 1 -14.45 -48.68 -35.28
CA MET A 1 -13.60 -47.70 -34.57
C MET A 1 -14.45 -46.49 -34.23
N GLY A 2 -14.64 -46.16 -32.95
CA GLY A 2 -15.47 -45.04 -32.51
C GLY A 2 -14.59 -43.93 -31.95
N ILE A 3 -14.74 -42.71 -32.47
CA ILE A 3 -14.09 -41.50 -31.95
C ILE A 3 -14.94 -40.94 -30.80
N GLY A 4 -14.35 -40.84 -29.62
CA GLY A 4 -14.97 -40.19 -28.47
C GLY A 4 -14.74 -38.68 -28.51
N ILE A 5 -15.82 -37.91 -28.46
CA ILE A 5 -15.77 -36.45 -28.35
C ILE A 5 -15.81 -36.07 -26.86
N ALA A 6 -14.79 -35.39 -26.38
CA ALA A 6 -14.75 -34.84 -25.02
C ALA A 6 -14.91 -33.31 -25.06
N HIS A 7 -15.88 -32.80 -24.30
CA HIS A 7 -16.14 -31.37 -24.19
C HIS A 7 -15.42 -30.80 -22.95
N ARG A 8 -14.58 -29.79 -23.16
CA ARG A 8 -13.95 -29.03 -22.07
C ARG A 8 -14.61 -27.65 -21.99
N PRO A 9 -15.47 -27.40 -20.98
CA PRO A 9 -16.14 -26.12 -20.85
C PRO A 9 -15.14 -25.01 -20.51
N GLU A 10 -15.39 -23.81 -21.04
CA GLU A 10 -14.56 -22.60 -20.86
C GLU A 10 -14.57 -22.08 -19.41
N SER A 11 -15.67 -22.30 -18.68
CA SER A 11 -15.79 -22.01 -17.25
C SER A 11 -16.52 -23.13 -16.51
N THR A 12 -16.16 -23.34 -15.24
CA THR A 12 -16.84 -24.33 -14.40
C THR A 12 -18.02 -23.68 -13.67
N ILE A 13 -19.07 -24.45 -13.35
CA ILE A 13 -20.17 -23.98 -12.49
C ILE A 13 -19.62 -23.39 -11.18
N ARG A 14 -18.55 -23.95 -10.63
CA ARG A 14 -17.85 -23.38 -9.46
C ARG A 14 -17.36 -21.95 -9.73
N HIS A 15 -16.78 -21.68 -10.89
CA HIS A 15 -16.33 -20.33 -11.26
C HIS A 15 -17.50 -19.37 -11.44
N LEU A 16 -18.62 -19.84 -12.01
CA LEU A 16 -19.81 -19.01 -12.26
C LEU A 16 -20.64 -18.74 -10.99
N VAL A 17 -20.66 -19.67 -10.03
CA VAL A 17 -21.54 -19.62 -8.85
C VAL A 17 -20.81 -19.19 -7.59
N MET A 18 -19.50 -19.46 -7.45
CA MET A 18 -18.75 -18.97 -6.29
C MET A 18 -18.55 -17.46 -6.40
N ARG A 19 -19.35 -16.71 -5.66
CA ARG A 19 -19.00 -15.33 -5.31
C ARG A 19 -17.72 -15.38 -4.46
N PRO A 20 -16.66 -14.64 -4.83
CA PRO A 20 -15.55 -14.42 -3.93
C PRO A 20 -16.10 -13.90 -2.60
N LYS A 21 -15.71 -14.53 -1.49
CA LYS A 21 -16.06 -14.02 -0.16
C LYS A 21 -15.65 -12.55 -0.10
N ALA A 22 -16.50 -11.71 0.50
CA ALA A 22 -16.15 -10.33 0.75
C ALA A 22 -14.78 -10.28 1.45
N PRO A 23 -13.84 -9.41 1.00
CA PRO A 23 -12.55 -9.29 1.65
C PRO A 23 -12.74 -8.99 3.13
N LEU A 24 -12.03 -9.73 3.99
CA LEU A 24 -12.04 -9.46 5.42
C LEU A 24 -11.52 -8.04 5.68
N PRO A 25 -12.04 -7.33 6.69
CA PRO A 25 -11.50 -6.04 7.07
C PRO A 25 -10.02 -6.18 7.45
N ARG A 26 -9.22 -5.13 7.22
CA ARG A 26 -7.75 -5.17 7.39
C ARG A 26 -7.34 -5.70 8.76
N GLY A 27 -8.02 -5.25 9.83
CA GLY A 27 -7.74 -5.66 11.20
C GLY A 27 -7.92 -7.16 11.47
N GLU A 28 -8.79 -7.84 10.71
CA GLU A 28 -9.06 -9.27 10.85
C GLU A 28 -8.13 -10.16 10.02
N SER A 29 -7.28 -9.57 9.17
CA SER A 29 -6.32 -10.31 8.38
C SER A 29 -5.29 -11.00 9.27
N THR A 30 -5.06 -12.28 9.04
CA THR A 30 -4.01 -13.10 9.67
C THR A 30 -2.89 -13.38 8.66
N ASN A 31 -1.75 -13.87 9.15
CA ASN A 31 -0.63 -14.29 8.31
C ASN A 31 -0.11 -13.18 7.39
N VAL A 32 -0.03 -11.97 7.93
CA VAL A 32 0.34 -10.73 7.20
C VAL A 32 1.71 -10.22 7.63
N ILE A 33 2.32 -9.47 6.73
CA ILE A 33 3.42 -8.55 6.99
C ILE A 33 2.82 -7.16 6.95
N TYR A 34 3.10 -6.34 7.96
CA TYR A 34 2.52 -5.02 8.09
C TYR A 34 3.56 -3.96 8.45
N ARG A 35 3.19 -2.70 8.17
CA ARG A 35 3.97 -1.51 8.47
C ARG A 35 3.16 -0.56 9.35
N VAL A 36 3.82 0.06 10.32
CA VAL A 36 3.27 1.16 11.12
C VAL A 36 4.26 2.31 11.08
N GLN A 37 3.80 3.50 10.68
CA GLN A 37 4.64 4.69 10.60
C GLN A 37 4.73 5.39 11.94
N CYS A 38 5.90 5.95 12.26
CA CYS A 38 6.00 6.97 13.29
C CYS A 38 5.32 8.26 12.80
N ASN A 39 4.60 8.95 13.66
CA ASN A 39 3.90 10.20 13.32
C ASN A 39 4.84 11.39 13.20
N SER A 40 6.05 11.29 13.77
CA SER A 40 6.94 12.44 13.99
C SER A 40 8.28 12.33 13.27
N CYS A 41 8.63 11.17 12.72
CA CYS A 41 9.88 10.97 11.99
C CYS A 41 9.73 9.91 10.89
N ALA A 42 10.77 9.73 10.07
CA ALA A 42 10.78 8.78 8.96
C ALA A 42 10.84 7.30 9.37
N VAL A 43 10.96 7.02 10.67
CA VAL A 43 11.04 5.66 11.21
C VAL A 43 9.70 4.95 11.05
N ASN A 44 9.76 3.68 10.68
CA ASN A 44 8.62 2.79 10.62
C ASN A 44 8.93 1.48 11.31
N TYR A 45 7.91 0.85 11.88
CA TYR A 45 7.99 -0.53 12.32
C TYR A 45 7.46 -1.43 11.21
N ILE A 46 8.22 -2.45 10.86
CA ILE A 46 7.78 -3.53 9.96
C ILE A 46 7.80 -4.82 10.77
N GLY A 47 6.70 -5.56 10.72
CA GLY A 47 6.52 -6.77 11.50
C GLY A 47 5.71 -7.82 10.76
N GLU A 48 5.92 -9.08 11.10
CA GLU A 48 5.03 -10.18 10.74
C GLU A 48 4.03 -10.51 11.86
N THR A 49 2.86 -11.06 11.51
CA THR A 49 1.95 -11.68 12.49
C THR A 49 1.14 -12.83 11.90
N GLY A 50 1.12 -13.97 12.62
CA GLY A 50 0.20 -15.08 12.36
C GLY A 50 -1.18 -14.86 13.00
N LYS A 51 -1.24 -13.99 14.02
CA LYS A 51 -2.49 -13.53 14.64
C LYS A 51 -3.18 -12.50 13.75
N ARG A 52 -4.43 -12.16 14.08
CA ARG A 52 -5.14 -11.02 13.47
C ARG A 52 -4.34 -9.74 13.67
N LEU A 53 -4.21 -8.93 12.62
CA LEU A 53 -3.45 -7.68 12.66
C LEU A 53 -3.87 -6.77 13.83
N GLN A 54 -5.18 -6.63 14.08
CA GLN A 54 -5.69 -5.81 15.18
C GLN A 54 -5.20 -6.29 16.55
N THR A 55 -5.03 -7.61 16.74
CA THR A 55 -4.53 -8.17 18.00
C THR A 55 -3.07 -7.76 18.20
N ARG A 56 -2.26 -7.86 17.14
CA ARG A 56 -0.85 -7.49 17.19
C ARG A 56 -0.64 -5.99 17.39
N VAL A 57 -1.41 -5.17 16.69
CA VAL A 57 -1.44 -3.71 16.91
C VAL A 57 -1.85 -3.38 18.35
N GLY A 58 -2.84 -4.08 18.89
CA GLY A 58 -3.24 -3.98 20.30
C GLY A 58 -2.12 -4.33 21.28
N GLU A 59 -1.33 -5.37 21.00
CA GLU A 59 -0.14 -5.72 21.79
C GLU A 59 0.88 -4.59 21.81
N HIS A 60 1.21 -4.00 20.65
CA HIS A 60 2.14 -2.87 20.58
C HIS A 60 1.63 -1.63 21.35
N MET A 61 0.34 -1.29 21.20
CA MET A 61 -0.24 -0.18 21.97
C MET A 61 -0.14 -0.40 23.48
N ARG A 62 -0.34 -1.64 23.95
CA ARG A 62 -0.17 -1.98 25.37
C ARG A 62 1.30 -1.89 25.81
N ALA A 63 2.23 -2.35 24.96
CA ALA A 63 3.66 -2.26 25.23
C ALA A 63 4.13 -0.80 25.38
N VAL A 64 3.70 0.10 24.48
CA VAL A 64 3.97 1.55 24.58
C VAL A 64 3.42 2.12 25.89
N ARG A 65 2.17 1.81 26.24
CA ARG A 65 1.56 2.29 27.50
C ARG A 65 2.28 1.82 28.75
N ARG A 66 2.91 0.64 28.69
CA ARG A 66 3.70 0.05 29.78
C ARG A 66 5.17 0.42 29.74
N MET A 67 5.60 1.16 28.71
CA MET A 67 7.01 1.46 28.45
C MET A 67 7.87 0.19 28.45
N ASP A 68 7.39 -0.88 27.81
CA ASP A 68 8.07 -2.17 27.77
C ASP A 68 9.35 -2.09 26.91
N PRO A 69 10.56 -2.19 27.50
CA PRO A 69 11.82 -2.03 26.78
C PRO A 69 12.08 -3.18 25.77
N LEU A 70 11.34 -4.30 25.86
CA LEU A 70 11.50 -5.41 24.92
C LEU A 70 10.79 -5.16 23.58
N SER A 71 9.91 -4.15 23.51
CA SER A 71 9.20 -3.76 22.31
C SER A 71 9.90 -2.60 21.63
N LEU A 72 10.50 -2.83 20.46
CA LEU A 72 11.17 -1.78 19.66
C LEU A 72 10.29 -0.54 19.41
N VAL A 73 8.97 -0.75 19.26
CA VAL A 73 8.00 0.34 19.10
C VAL A 73 7.88 1.16 20.38
N ALA A 74 7.91 0.52 21.54
CA ALA A 74 7.78 1.18 22.84
C ALA A 74 9.08 1.87 23.22
N ASP A 75 10.21 1.21 22.99
CA ASP A 75 11.57 1.74 23.13
C ASP A 75 11.74 3.03 22.32
N HIS A 76 11.41 3.01 21.03
CA HIS A 76 11.42 4.21 20.19
C HIS A 76 10.54 5.33 20.75
N CYS A 77 9.31 5.02 21.19
CA CYS A 77 8.43 6.03 21.78
C CYS A 77 9.01 6.61 23.08
N ALA A 78 9.65 5.79 23.92
CA ALA A 78 10.25 6.22 25.18
C ALA A 78 11.45 7.15 24.95
N ASP A 79 12.33 6.78 24.01
CA ASP A 79 13.55 7.54 23.70
C ASP A 79 13.27 8.88 23.01
N SER A 80 12.30 8.89 22.09
CA SER A 80 12.02 10.07 21.25
C SER A 80 10.82 10.90 21.69
N GLY A 81 9.96 10.37 22.57
CA GLY A 81 8.66 10.98 22.89
C GLY A 81 7.64 10.93 21.74
N HIS A 82 7.94 10.20 20.65
CA HIS A 82 7.07 10.09 19.49
C HIS A 82 5.92 9.10 19.69
N THR A 83 5.00 9.08 18.72
CA THR A 83 3.90 8.11 18.66
C THR A 83 3.82 7.43 17.30
N PHE A 84 3.26 6.22 17.27
CA PHE A 84 3.02 5.48 16.03
C PHE A 84 1.56 5.57 15.57
N ALA A 85 1.35 5.61 14.27
CA ALA A 85 0.05 5.62 13.60
C ALA A 85 -0.62 4.22 13.60
N PHE A 86 -0.88 3.64 14.77
CA PHE A 86 -1.35 2.27 14.93
C PHE A 86 -2.62 1.93 14.13
N GLN A 87 -3.56 2.87 14.03
CA GLN A 87 -4.82 2.69 13.29
C GLN A 87 -4.59 2.66 11.77
N ASN A 88 -3.47 3.21 11.30
CA ASN A 88 -3.07 3.27 9.90
C ASN A 88 -2.08 2.15 9.54
N ALA A 89 -2.10 1.04 10.28
CA ALA A 89 -1.29 -0.13 9.96
C ALA A 89 -1.59 -0.62 8.53
N GLU A 90 -0.55 -0.67 7.71
CA GLU A 90 -0.63 -1.04 6.30
C GLU A 90 -0.20 -2.49 6.12
N ILE A 91 -0.92 -3.27 5.32
CA ILE A 91 -0.54 -4.64 4.96
C ILE A 91 0.35 -4.58 3.73
N LEU A 92 1.60 -5.00 3.87
CA LEU A 92 2.58 -5.03 2.78
C LEU A 92 2.53 -6.34 1.98
N GLY A 93 2.12 -7.43 2.63
CA GLY A 93 2.07 -8.75 2.02
C GLY A 93 1.45 -9.80 2.93
N ARG A 94 1.38 -11.04 2.41
CA ARG A 94 0.87 -12.22 3.12
C ARG A 94 1.82 -13.39 2.89
N GLY A 95 1.98 -14.25 3.88
CA GLY A 95 2.77 -15.48 3.77
C GLY A 95 2.09 -16.62 4.49
N SER A 96 2.05 -17.82 3.89
CA SER A 96 1.34 -19.00 4.41
C SER A 96 1.86 -19.47 5.77
N ASP A 97 3.17 -19.39 5.95
CA ASP A 97 3.91 -19.88 7.10
C ASP A 97 4.86 -18.79 7.64
N ARG A 98 5.56 -19.10 8.73
CA ARG A 98 6.45 -18.14 9.37
C ARG A 98 7.64 -17.77 8.49
N VAL A 99 8.26 -18.74 7.83
CA VAL A 99 9.46 -18.52 7.01
C VAL A 99 9.15 -17.62 5.81
N ALA A 100 8.01 -17.86 5.15
CA ALA A 100 7.52 -17.01 4.08
C ALA A 100 7.30 -15.57 4.58
N ARG A 101 6.71 -15.40 5.77
CA ARG A 101 6.45 -14.07 6.34
C ARG A 101 7.74 -13.35 6.74
N GLU A 102 8.67 -14.03 7.41
CA GLU A 102 10.00 -13.49 7.76
C GLU A 102 10.79 -13.07 6.51
N THR A 103 10.71 -13.86 5.43
CA THR A 103 11.39 -13.53 4.16
C THR A 103 10.80 -12.27 3.51
N ILE A 104 9.46 -12.18 3.45
CA ILE A 104 8.77 -11.00 2.90
C ILE A 104 9.02 -9.78 3.79
N GLU A 105 9.00 -9.95 5.11
CA GLU A 105 9.32 -8.91 6.08
C GLU A 105 10.74 -8.36 5.88
N ALA A 106 11.74 -9.23 5.74
CA ALA A 106 13.11 -8.83 5.44
C ALA A 106 13.22 -8.13 4.07
N TRP A 107 12.41 -8.54 3.09
CA TRP A 107 12.28 -7.85 1.80
C TRP A 107 11.68 -6.45 1.90
N HIS A 108 10.85 -6.16 2.90
CA HIS A 108 10.28 -4.83 3.07
C HIS A 108 11.09 -3.94 4.03
N THR A 109 11.89 -4.51 4.92
CA THR A 109 12.68 -3.79 5.93
C THR A 109 13.70 -2.86 5.27
N GLY A 110 13.54 -1.55 5.42
CA GLY A 110 14.44 -0.53 4.87
C GLY A 110 15.40 0.04 5.91
N THR A 111 16.18 1.06 5.52
CA THR A 111 17.13 1.75 6.41
C THR A 111 16.44 2.47 7.58
N THR A 112 15.20 2.90 7.40
CA THR A 112 14.39 3.56 8.44
C THR A 112 13.46 2.60 9.18
N SER A 113 13.53 1.31 8.90
CA SER A 113 12.65 0.32 9.50
C SER A 113 13.24 -0.23 10.79
N ILE A 114 12.54 -0.09 11.92
CA ILE A 114 12.86 -0.79 13.16
C ILE A 114 12.21 -2.17 13.15
N ASN A 115 13.04 -3.22 13.23
CA ASN A 115 12.58 -4.61 13.19
C ASN A 115 13.61 -5.53 13.86
N ARG A 116 13.16 -6.67 14.38
CA ARG A 116 13.99 -7.76 14.94
C ARG A 116 14.37 -8.82 13.87
N CYS A 117 14.11 -8.56 12.58
CA CYS A 117 14.19 -9.61 11.55
C CYS A 117 15.60 -10.11 11.25
N VAL A 118 15.63 -11.26 10.58
CA VAL A 118 16.81 -11.81 9.90
C VAL A 118 17.19 -10.91 8.73
N THR A 119 18.47 -10.55 8.63
CA THR A 119 18.99 -9.80 7.48
C THR A 119 18.94 -10.66 6.22
N LEU A 120 18.37 -10.14 5.13
CA LEU A 120 18.47 -10.81 3.83
C LEU A 120 19.95 -11.03 3.47
N PRO A 121 20.34 -12.17 2.88
CA PRO A 121 21.70 -12.35 2.39
C PRO A 121 22.07 -11.27 1.37
N THR A 122 23.34 -10.86 1.33
CA THR A 122 23.85 -9.74 0.52
C THR A 122 23.45 -9.82 -0.95
N ALA A 123 23.45 -11.02 -1.54
CA ALA A 123 23.03 -11.22 -2.92
C ALA A 123 21.57 -10.77 -3.18
N TYR A 124 20.66 -11.03 -2.25
CA TYR A 124 19.26 -10.61 -2.34
C TYR A 124 19.08 -9.12 -2.07
N GLN A 125 19.95 -8.50 -1.24
CA GLN A 125 19.93 -7.06 -1.02
C GLN A 125 20.27 -6.30 -2.31
N ALA A 126 21.31 -6.73 -3.04
CA ALA A 126 21.68 -6.11 -4.32
C ALA A 126 20.54 -6.18 -5.34
N LEU A 127 19.89 -7.34 -5.46
CA LEU A 127 18.72 -7.53 -6.33
C LEU A 127 17.55 -6.61 -5.93
N ARG A 128 17.30 -6.47 -4.63
CA ARG A 128 16.25 -5.59 -4.12
C ARG A 128 16.50 -4.13 -4.51
N THR A 129 17.72 -3.62 -4.35
CA THR A 129 18.08 -2.25 -4.73
C THR A 129 17.83 -2.02 -6.22
N GLN A 130 18.34 -2.92 -7.09
CA GLN A 130 18.14 -2.82 -8.54
C GLN A 130 16.66 -2.80 -8.94
N LEU A 131 15.83 -3.63 -8.29
CA LEU A 131 14.40 -3.68 -8.59
C LEU A 131 13.66 -2.43 -8.11
N ASN A 132 14.08 -1.84 -7.00
CA ASN A 132 13.51 -0.59 -6.50
C ASN A 132 13.85 0.59 -7.42
N ASP A 133 15.10 0.67 -7.91
CA ASP A 133 15.52 1.70 -8.86
C ASP A 133 14.72 1.63 -10.17
N ARG A 134 14.41 0.41 -10.64
CA ARG A 134 13.54 0.22 -11.81
C ARG A 134 12.10 0.65 -11.56
N LYS A 135 11.58 0.53 -10.33
CA LYS A 135 10.24 0.98 -9.98
C LYS A 135 10.16 2.50 -9.93
N SER A 136 11.13 3.17 -9.29
CA SER A 136 11.16 4.63 -9.22
C SER A 136 11.25 5.27 -10.61
N GLN A 137 12.01 4.68 -11.54
CA GLN A 137 12.07 5.14 -12.93
C GLN A 137 10.72 5.03 -13.68
N ARG A 138 9.91 4.02 -13.38
CA ARG A 138 8.59 3.84 -14.00
C ARG A 138 7.55 4.83 -13.48
N GLU A 139 7.69 5.27 -12.23
CA GLU A 139 6.78 6.24 -11.60
C GLU A 139 7.08 7.69 -12.02
N HIS A 140 8.25 7.97 -12.61
CA HIS A 140 8.70 9.31 -13.07
C HIS A 140 8.67 9.49 -14.61
N GLY A 141 7.89 8.73 -15.37
CA GLY A 141 7.79 8.91 -16.82
C GLY A 141 7.26 10.32 -17.20
N PRO A 142 7.89 11.04 -18.15
CA PRO A 142 7.52 12.42 -18.47
C PRO A 142 6.16 12.46 -19.18
N ASN A 143 5.22 13.22 -18.61
CA ASN A 143 3.97 13.58 -19.27
C ASN A 143 4.28 14.65 -20.33
N VAL A 144 4.71 14.22 -21.53
CA VAL A 144 4.90 15.11 -22.68
C VAL A 144 3.57 15.22 -23.41
N HIS A 145 2.80 16.26 -23.09
CA HIS A 145 1.68 16.69 -23.94
C HIS A 145 2.24 17.60 -25.04
N PRO A 146 2.18 17.23 -26.34
CA PRO A 146 2.55 18.16 -27.39
C PRO A 146 1.42 19.18 -27.54
N ASN A 147 1.72 20.43 -27.24
CA ASN A 147 0.87 21.57 -27.56
C ASN A 147 1.13 21.92 -29.04
N ILE A 148 0.21 21.54 -29.93
CA ILE A 148 0.20 22.02 -31.31
C ILE A 148 -0.84 23.14 -31.37
N GLY A 149 -0.35 24.37 -31.46
CA GLY A 149 -1.15 25.51 -31.83
C GLY A 149 -1.13 25.70 -33.34
N GLU A 150 -2.28 26.04 -33.91
CA GLU A 150 -2.38 26.73 -35.20
C GLU A 150 -3.45 27.82 -35.14
N SER A 151 -3.26 28.82 -36.02
CA SER A 151 -3.62 30.23 -35.89
C SER A 151 -4.77 30.65 -36.81
N LYS A 152 -5.59 31.59 -36.31
CA LYS A 152 -6.45 32.65 -36.91
C LYS A 152 -6.87 32.59 -38.39
N ALA A 153 -8.16 32.91 -38.64
CA ALA A 153 -8.61 33.94 -39.61
C ALA A 153 -10.05 34.42 -39.32
N ASP A 154 -10.28 35.70 -39.63
CA ASP A 154 -11.43 36.59 -39.35
C ASP A 154 -12.71 36.20 -40.13
N THR A 155 -13.95 36.66 -39.89
CA THR A 155 -14.45 38.06 -39.89
C THR A 155 -16.01 38.04 -39.73
N TYR A 156 -16.60 39.22 -39.44
CA TYR A 156 -17.96 39.77 -39.75
C TYR A 156 -19.24 39.43 -38.92
N ASN A 157 -19.59 40.44 -38.09
CA ASN A 157 -20.81 41.29 -38.12
C ASN A 157 -22.11 40.93 -37.34
N THR A 158 -22.45 41.87 -36.45
CA THR A 158 -23.74 42.58 -36.29
C THR A 158 -24.97 41.82 -35.76
N THR A 159 -25.43 42.14 -34.53
CA THR A 159 -26.58 43.03 -34.22
C THR A 159 -26.99 42.97 -32.74
N GLN A 160 -27.10 44.16 -32.12
CA GLN A 160 -27.98 44.63 -31.03
C GLN A 160 -29.05 43.62 -30.51
N THR A 161 -29.26 43.40 -29.21
CA THR A 161 -30.14 44.25 -28.38
C THR A 161 -30.13 43.89 -26.87
N ARG A 162 -30.19 44.94 -26.03
CA ARG A 162 -30.69 45.07 -24.65
C ARG A 162 -31.28 43.82 -23.94
N ARG A 163 -30.87 43.59 -22.68
CA ARG A 163 -31.59 44.05 -21.46
C ARG A 163 -30.79 43.79 -20.17
N ARG A 164 -30.91 44.76 -19.25
CA ARG A 164 -30.40 44.81 -17.88
C ARG A 164 -31.07 43.78 -16.96
N ASN A 165 -30.32 43.27 -15.98
CA ASN A 165 -30.61 43.35 -14.53
C ASN A 165 -29.42 42.67 -13.80
N SER A 166 -28.55 43.36 -13.03
CA SER A 166 -28.71 43.74 -11.60
C SER A 166 -29.49 42.68 -10.81
N TYR A 167 -28.98 42.06 -9.74
CA TYR A 167 -28.49 42.70 -8.51
C TYR A 167 -27.38 41.91 -7.79
N ARG A 168 -26.63 42.68 -7.02
CA ARG A 168 -25.60 42.36 -6.04
C ARG A 168 -26.25 42.35 -4.64
N LEU A 169 -25.56 41.72 -3.69
CA LEU A 169 -25.55 41.93 -2.22
C LEU A 169 -26.25 40.88 -1.36
N GLY A 170 -25.49 40.46 -0.34
CA GLY A 170 -25.80 39.51 0.71
C GLY A 170 -24.52 38.84 1.16
#